data_AF-A0A355RAE1-F1
#
_entry.id   AF-A0A355RAE1-F1
#
_cell.length_a   1.000
_cell.length_b   1.000
_cell.length_c   1.000
_cell.angle_alpha   90.00
_cell.angle_beta   90.00
_cell.angle_gamma   90.00
#
_symmetry.space_group_name_H-M   'P 1'
#
loop_
_entity.id
_entity.type
_entity.pdbx_description
1 polymer ?
#
loop_
_entity_poly.entity_id
_entity_poly.type
_entity_poly.pdbx_seq_one_letter_code
_entity_poly.pdbx_strand_id
1 'polypeptide(L)'
;MSFVSYAQNFEDVMLWRALKHVKNGFYIDIGAQHPVVDSVSLAFYEHGWRGVHVEPTLQYSSLLRAARPDESVFQLAIGNQSQQLTFFEFEDTGLSTADAEVARKHQERGFKCRETLVPILSLDALLQQVDARDIHWLKVDVEGLEKEVLESWQSSSKLPWVVVVESTRPMSQEKSHQEWEALLLAKGYSYVYFDGLNRFYVSPEHSELTEAFDAPPNVFDGFVLSGTASQPFYSLVSSRARQAEDRAKVAEDRAQQAEA
;
A
#
# COMPACT_ATOMS: atom_id res chain seq x y z
N MET A 1 -8.82 15.86 -14.89
CA MET A 1 -7.87 16.22 -13.82
C MET A 1 -6.68 15.29 -13.93
N SER A 2 -5.48 15.75 -13.60
CA SER A 2 -4.27 14.90 -13.56
C SER A 2 -4.38 13.87 -12.44
N PHE A 3 -3.83 12.67 -12.64
CA PHE A 3 -3.74 11.65 -11.59
C PHE A 3 -2.73 12.11 -10.53
N VAL A 4 -3.10 12.10 -9.26
CA VAL A 4 -2.22 12.47 -8.15
C VAL A 4 -1.68 11.19 -7.53
N SER A 5 -0.36 11.03 -7.49
CA SER A 5 0.29 9.89 -6.85
C SER A 5 0.57 10.21 -5.39
N TYR A 6 0.14 9.30 -4.52
CA TYR A 6 0.35 9.32 -3.07
C TYR A 6 1.24 8.17 -2.60
N ALA A 7 1.50 7.19 -3.47
CA ALA A 7 2.30 6.03 -3.15
C ALA A 7 3.79 6.35 -2.96
N GLN A 8 4.45 5.50 -2.18
CA GLN A 8 5.86 5.67 -1.85
C GLN A 8 6.75 5.48 -3.08
N ASN A 9 6.50 4.45 -3.88
CA ASN A 9 7.33 4.05 -5.01
C ASN A 9 6.54 3.96 -6.33
N PHE A 10 5.52 4.82 -6.48
CA PHE A 10 4.67 4.94 -7.67
C PHE A 10 3.90 3.67 -8.06
N GLU A 11 3.58 2.83 -7.08
CA GLU A 11 2.75 1.65 -7.26
C GLU A 11 1.38 2.04 -7.83
N ASP A 12 0.81 3.12 -7.31
CA ASP A 12 -0.47 3.67 -7.76
C ASP A 12 -0.45 4.13 -9.22
N VAL A 13 0.67 4.70 -9.70
CA VAL A 13 0.85 5.11 -11.10
C VAL A 13 0.87 3.90 -12.02
N MET A 14 1.62 2.85 -11.66
CA MET A 14 1.70 1.63 -12.46
C MET A 14 0.35 0.92 -12.52
N LEU A 15 -0.32 0.78 -11.38
CA LEU A 15 -1.67 0.22 -11.31
C LEU A 15 -2.66 1.07 -12.12
N TRP A 16 -2.59 2.40 -12.02
CA TRP A 16 -3.47 3.29 -12.77
C TRP A 16 -3.24 3.20 -14.27
N ARG A 17 -1.98 3.11 -14.73
CA ARG A 17 -1.67 2.91 -16.15
C ARG A 17 -2.36 1.67 -16.69
N ALA A 18 -2.30 0.56 -15.96
CA ALA A 18 -2.95 -0.69 -16.34
C ALA A 18 -4.48 -0.62 -16.25
N LEU A 19 -5.03 0.04 -15.23
CA LEU A 19 -6.43 -0.14 -14.82
C LEU A 19 -7.34 1.07 -15.02
N LYS A 20 -6.85 2.24 -15.45
CA LYS A 20 -7.66 3.48 -15.62
C LYS A 20 -8.87 3.37 -16.55
N HIS A 21 -8.96 2.31 -17.35
CA HIS A 21 -10.11 2.02 -18.21
C HIS A 21 -11.31 1.44 -17.44
N VAL A 22 -11.06 0.89 -16.24
CA VAL A 22 -12.08 0.37 -15.33
C VAL A 22 -12.76 1.53 -14.59
N LYS A 23 -14.09 1.49 -14.56
CA LYS A 23 -14.91 2.45 -13.80
C LYS A 23 -15.36 1.83 -12.49
N ASN A 24 -15.20 2.57 -11.39
CA ASN A 24 -15.59 2.14 -10.04
C ASN A 24 -15.03 0.75 -9.70
N GLY A 25 -13.72 0.59 -9.91
CA GLY A 25 -13.06 -0.68 -9.64
C GLY A 25 -12.94 -0.97 -8.14
N PHE A 26 -12.35 -2.11 -7.84
CA PHE A 26 -12.24 -2.64 -6.49
C PHE A 26 -10.84 -3.12 -6.16
N TYR A 27 -10.38 -2.85 -4.95
CA TYR A 27 -9.03 -3.17 -4.50
C TYR A 27 -8.98 -3.77 -3.10
N ILE A 28 -7.88 -4.47 -2.81
CA ILE A 28 -7.55 -4.93 -1.46
C ILE A 28 -6.12 -4.48 -1.14
N ASP A 29 -5.97 -3.76 -0.03
CA ASP A 29 -4.69 -3.20 0.45
C ASP A 29 -4.35 -3.85 1.80
N ILE A 30 -3.41 -4.82 1.80
CA ILE A 30 -2.96 -5.53 3.00
C ILE A 30 -1.67 -4.88 3.49
N GLY A 31 -1.71 -4.33 4.70
CA GLY A 31 -0.70 -3.41 5.21
C GLY A 31 -0.93 -1.97 4.77
N ALA A 32 -2.19 -1.54 4.77
CA ALA A 32 -2.60 -0.24 4.21
C ALA A 32 -2.03 0.98 4.95
N GLN A 33 -1.70 0.83 6.25
CA GLN A 33 -1.09 1.86 7.08
C GLN A 33 -1.81 3.24 6.99
N HIS A 34 -1.14 4.31 6.58
CA HIS A 34 -1.70 5.66 6.63
C HIS A 34 -2.60 5.93 5.41
N PRO A 35 -3.82 6.48 5.58
CA PRO A 35 -4.77 6.72 4.49
C PRO A 35 -4.36 7.78 3.43
N VAL A 36 -3.18 8.38 3.55
CA VAL A 36 -2.76 9.56 2.76
C VAL A 36 -1.25 9.58 2.50
N VAL A 37 -0.44 9.33 3.53
CA VAL A 37 1.01 9.22 3.39
C VAL A 37 1.32 7.83 2.85
N ASP A 38 2.08 7.76 1.77
CA ASP A 38 2.48 6.52 1.10
C ASP A 38 1.30 5.61 0.68
N SER A 39 0.11 6.20 0.51
CA SER A 39 -1.12 5.47 0.23
C SER A 39 -1.21 5.09 -1.26
N VAL A 40 -1.25 3.79 -1.54
CA VAL A 40 -1.49 3.28 -2.91
C VAL A 40 -2.96 3.44 -3.31
N SER A 41 -3.86 3.39 -2.33
CA SER A 41 -5.31 3.34 -2.52
C SER A 41 -6.00 4.71 -2.64
N LEU A 42 -5.43 5.79 -2.10
CA LEU A 42 -6.09 7.11 -2.09
C LEU A 42 -6.43 7.62 -3.50
N ALA A 43 -5.50 7.50 -4.46
CA ALA A 43 -5.74 7.95 -5.82
C ALA A 43 -6.93 7.21 -6.46
N PHE A 44 -7.09 5.91 -6.20
CA PHE A 44 -8.23 5.12 -6.69
C PHE A 44 -9.53 5.56 -6.03
N TYR A 45 -9.52 5.75 -4.70
CA TYR A 45 -10.69 6.21 -3.95
C TYR A 45 -11.24 7.55 -4.47
N GLU A 46 -10.35 8.51 -4.75
CA GLU A 46 -10.71 9.81 -5.34
C GLU A 46 -11.33 9.69 -6.75
N HIS A 47 -11.03 8.60 -7.46
CA HIS A 47 -11.58 8.28 -8.78
C HIS A 47 -12.81 7.34 -8.71
N GLY A 48 -13.45 7.23 -7.54
CA GLY A 48 -14.71 6.50 -7.36
C GLY A 48 -14.57 5.00 -7.15
N TRP A 49 -13.34 4.51 -6.97
CA TRP A 49 -13.09 3.11 -6.62
C TRP A 49 -13.36 2.88 -5.14
N ARG A 50 -13.66 1.63 -4.77
CA ARG A 50 -13.87 1.24 -3.37
C ARG A 50 -13.09 -0.02 -3.05
N GLY A 51 -12.61 -0.16 -1.83
CA GLY A 51 -11.78 -1.29 -1.48
C GLY A 51 -11.93 -1.80 -0.06
N VAL A 52 -11.00 -2.69 0.27
CA VAL A 52 -10.81 -3.27 1.58
C VAL A 52 -9.41 -2.97 2.05
N HIS A 53 -9.28 -2.50 3.28
CA HIS A 53 -8.01 -2.29 3.95
C HIS A 53 -7.83 -3.33 5.06
N VAL A 54 -6.64 -3.89 5.15
CA VAL A 54 -6.24 -4.72 6.29
C VAL A 54 -5.07 -4.05 6.99
N GLU A 55 -5.26 -3.73 8.27
CA GLU A 55 -4.29 -2.98 9.05
C GLU A 55 -4.34 -3.43 10.53
N PRO A 56 -3.30 -4.10 11.05
CA PRO A 56 -3.34 -4.69 12.39
C PRO A 56 -3.41 -3.65 13.53
N THR A 57 -2.83 -2.46 13.35
CA THR A 57 -2.73 -1.47 14.42
C THR A 57 -4.03 -0.70 14.63
N LEU A 58 -4.34 -0.38 15.89
CA LEU A 58 -5.52 0.42 16.21
C LEU A 58 -5.41 1.86 15.66
N GLN A 59 -4.21 2.44 15.71
CA GLN A 59 -3.94 3.81 15.24
C GLN A 59 -4.29 3.95 13.76
N TYR A 60 -3.67 3.16 12.89
CA TYR A 60 -3.85 3.29 11.45
C TYR A 60 -5.22 2.78 10.99
N SER A 61 -5.74 1.69 11.56
CA SER A 61 -7.10 1.23 11.24
C SER A 61 -8.17 2.27 11.62
N SER A 62 -7.97 3.06 12.68
CA SER A 62 -8.88 4.16 13.04
C SER A 62 -8.78 5.33 12.04
N LEU A 63 -7.57 5.68 11.61
CA LEU A 63 -7.37 6.71 10.58
C LEU A 63 -7.98 6.30 9.24
N LEU A 64 -7.81 5.05 8.82
CA LEU A 64 -8.40 4.51 7.60
C LEU A 64 -9.93 4.58 7.65
N ARG A 65 -10.57 4.15 8.74
CA ARG A 65 -12.05 4.25 8.89
C ARG A 65 -12.56 5.68 8.82
N ALA A 66 -11.83 6.63 9.40
CA ALA A 66 -12.21 8.03 9.35
C ALA A 66 -12.07 8.63 7.94
N ALA A 67 -11.02 8.23 7.21
CA ALA A 67 -10.72 8.74 5.87
C ALA A 67 -11.48 8.01 4.75
N ARG A 68 -12.00 6.81 5.01
CA ARG A 68 -12.72 5.93 4.08
C ARG A 68 -14.00 5.38 4.72
N PRO A 69 -14.99 6.24 5.05
CA PRO A 69 -16.17 5.84 5.80
C PRO A 69 -17.11 4.88 5.05
N ASP A 70 -16.93 4.74 3.75
CA ASP A 70 -17.70 3.87 2.85
C ASP A 70 -16.88 2.68 2.30
N GLU A 71 -15.74 2.36 2.93
CA GLU A 71 -14.92 1.18 2.65
C GLU A 71 -14.79 0.29 3.89
N SER A 72 -14.40 -0.97 3.68
CA SER A 72 -14.23 -1.94 4.75
C SER A 72 -12.80 -1.89 5.31
N VAL A 73 -12.65 -1.80 6.64
CA VAL A 73 -11.36 -1.79 7.32
C VAL A 73 -11.30 -2.90 8.37
N PHE A 74 -10.45 -3.89 8.11
CA PHE A 74 -10.22 -5.04 8.98
C PHE A 74 -9.00 -4.79 9.86
N GLN A 75 -9.22 -4.68 11.18
CA GLN A 75 -8.14 -4.54 12.16
C GLN A 75 -7.65 -5.91 12.62
N LEU A 76 -6.84 -6.54 11.78
CA LEU A 76 -6.29 -7.87 11.93
C LEU A 76 -5.05 -7.99 11.04
N ALA A 77 -4.29 -9.07 11.18
CA ALA A 77 -3.30 -9.45 10.17
C ALA A 77 -3.76 -10.65 9.34
N ILE A 78 -3.14 -10.81 8.17
CA ILE A 78 -3.39 -11.96 7.29
C ILE A 78 -2.30 -13.01 7.47
N GLY A 79 -2.68 -14.27 7.60
CA GLY A 79 -1.73 -15.36 7.76
C GLY A 79 -2.39 -16.73 7.87
N ASN A 80 -1.57 -17.78 7.96
CA ASN A 80 -2.02 -19.19 7.98
C ASN A 80 -2.03 -19.82 9.39
N GLN A 81 -1.73 -19.05 10.45
CA GLN A 81 -1.55 -19.57 11.81
C GLN A 81 -2.70 -19.18 12.77
N SER A 82 -2.50 -19.50 14.06
CA SER A 82 -3.33 -19.27 15.26
C SER A 82 -4.36 -18.14 15.22
N GLN A 83 -5.42 -18.21 16.04
CA GLN A 83 -6.43 -17.14 16.13
C GLN A 83 -5.88 -15.73 16.42
N GLN A 84 -4.68 -15.63 17.00
CA GLN A 84 -3.99 -14.39 17.30
C GLN A 84 -2.48 -14.52 17.06
N LEU A 85 -1.83 -13.41 16.70
CA LEU A 85 -0.37 -13.23 16.65
C LEU A 85 0.07 -12.16 17.64
N THR A 86 1.32 -12.27 18.09
CA THR A 86 2.03 -11.14 18.71
C THR A 86 2.50 -10.20 17.61
N PHE A 87 2.08 -8.94 17.69
CA PHE A 87 2.47 -7.87 16.79
C PHE A 87 3.39 -6.90 17.50
N PHE A 88 4.44 -6.47 16.82
CA PHE A 88 5.45 -5.54 17.32
C PHE A 88 5.22 -4.18 16.68
N GLU A 89 4.57 -3.29 17.42
CA GLU A 89 4.20 -1.95 16.96
C GLU A 89 5.35 -0.96 17.16
N PHE A 90 5.72 -0.26 16.09
CA PHE A 90 6.67 0.85 16.06
C PHE A 90 5.93 2.11 15.61
N GLU A 91 5.38 2.84 16.58
CA GLU A 91 4.53 4.02 16.36
C GLU A 91 5.15 5.01 15.37
N ASP A 92 4.34 5.50 14.43
CA ASP A 92 4.69 6.52 13.43
C ASP A 92 5.83 6.18 12.44
N THR A 93 6.24 4.91 12.32
CA THR A 93 7.37 4.52 11.44
C THR A 93 7.00 3.71 10.19
N GLY A 94 5.88 2.98 10.22
CA GLY A 94 5.54 1.97 9.19
C GLY A 94 6.20 0.61 9.39
N LEU A 95 7.23 0.52 10.23
CA LEU A 95 8.05 -0.68 10.43
C LEU A 95 7.43 -1.74 11.35
N SER A 96 6.10 -1.71 11.55
CA SER A 96 5.43 -2.63 12.46
C SER A 96 5.27 -3.99 11.82
N THR A 97 5.57 -5.06 12.56
CA THR A 97 5.70 -6.41 12.00
C THR A 97 5.23 -7.46 13.01
N ALA A 98 4.87 -8.67 12.55
CA ALA A 98 4.75 -9.83 13.44
C ALA A 98 5.98 -10.75 13.44
N ASP A 99 7.02 -10.42 12.66
CA ASP A 99 8.28 -11.15 12.70
C ASP A 99 9.14 -10.64 13.88
N ALA A 100 9.32 -11.50 14.88
CA ALA A 100 10.11 -11.20 16.08
C ALA A 100 11.59 -10.88 15.77
N GLU A 101 12.15 -11.45 14.71
CA GLU A 101 13.53 -11.19 14.28
C GLU A 101 13.66 -9.80 13.62
N VAL A 102 12.68 -9.42 12.81
CA VAL A 102 12.58 -8.07 12.23
C VAL A 102 12.38 -7.05 13.35
N ALA A 103 11.46 -7.31 14.29
CA ALA A 103 11.23 -6.46 15.46
C ALA A 103 12.50 -6.26 16.29
N ARG A 104 13.24 -7.35 16.57
CA ARG A 104 14.52 -7.27 17.29
C ARG A 104 15.52 -6.36 16.57
N LYS A 105 15.67 -6.49 15.26
CA LYS A 105 16.57 -5.63 14.46
C LYS A 105 16.16 -4.16 14.52
N HIS A 106 14.86 -3.86 14.53
CA HIS A 106 14.38 -2.48 14.71
C HIS A 106 14.67 -1.96 16.13
N GLN A 107 14.47 -2.77 17.17
CA GLN A 107 14.83 -2.39 18.54
C GLN A 107 16.33 -2.12 18.70
N GLU A 108 17.19 -2.94 18.08
CA GLU A 108 18.65 -2.73 18.03
C GLU A 108 19.05 -1.43 17.33
N ARG A 109 18.23 -0.97 16.37
CA ARG A 109 18.37 0.34 15.70
C ARG A 109 17.82 1.52 16.52
N GLY A 110 17.29 1.26 17.72
CA GLY A 110 16.83 2.29 18.66
C GLY A 110 15.34 2.63 18.57
N PHE A 111 14.56 1.90 17.78
CA PHE A 111 13.12 2.11 17.71
C PHE A 111 12.42 1.54 18.96
N LYS A 112 11.41 2.27 19.45
CA LYS A 112 10.60 1.83 20.58
C LYS A 112 9.52 0.88 20.08
N CYS A 113 9.44 -0.29 20.70
CA CYS A 113 8.50 -1.34 20.35
C CYS A 113 7.43 -1.49 21.44
N ARG A 114 6.20 -1.70 21.02
CA ARG A 114 5.10 -2.14 21.88
C ARG A 114 4.55 -3.46 21.34
N GLU A 115 4.41 -4.45 22.21
CA GLU A 115 3.77 -5.72 21.84
C GLU A 115 2.25 -5.64 22.01
N THR A 116 1.51 -6.10 21.02
CA THR A 116 0.05 -6.23 21.04
C THR A 116 -0.37 -7.59 20.49
N LEU A 117 -1.54 -8.08 20.91
CA LEU A 117 -2.13 -9.28 20.33
C LEU A 117 -3.15 -8.87 19.28
N VAL A 118 -2.98 -9.36 18.06
CA VAL A 118 -3.81 -9.00 16.92
C VAL A 118 -4.51 -10.26 16.37
N PRO A 119 -5.80 -10.21 16.02
CA PRO A 119 -6.49 -11.32 15.38
C PRO A 119 -5.84 -11.69 14.04
N ILE A 120 -5.95 -12.96 13.65
CA ILE A 120 -5.51 -13.43 12.32
C ILE A 120 -6.71 -13.90 11.51
N LEU A 121 -6.70 -13.61 10.21
CA LEU A 121 -7.58 -14.19 9.21
C LEU A 121 -6.75 -14.73 8.03
N SER A 122 -7.17 -15.82 7.39
CA SER A 122 -6.51 -16.24 6.14
C SER A 122 -6.91 -15.35 4.97
N LEU A 123 -6.04 -15.26 3.96
CA LEU A 123 -6.35 -14.55 2.72
C LEU A 123 -7.55 -15.18 2.00
N ASP A 124 -7.69 -16.51 2.06
CA ASP A 124 -8.91 -17.20 1.59
C ASP A 124 -10.18 -16.67 2.26
N ALA A 125 -10.18 -16.57 3.59
CA ALA A 125 -11.35 -16.14 4.35
C ALA A 125 -11.64 -14.63 4.16
N LEU A 126 -10.61 -13.81 3.96
CA LEU A 126 -10.77 -12.42 3.54
C LEU A 126 -11.44 -12.34 2.17
N LEU A 127 -10.91 -13.05 1.17
CA LEU A 127 -11.44 -13.06 -0.20
C LEU A 127 -12.89 -13.58 -0.26
N GLN A 128 -13.26 -14.51 0.63
CA GLN A 128 -14.62 -15.00 0.78
C GLN A 128 -15.60 -13.94 1.34
N GLN A 129 -15.13 -13.06 2.23
CA GLN A 129 -15.95 -11.98 2.81
C GLN A 129 -16.11 -10.78 1.89
N VAL A 130 -15.28 -10.67 0.86
CA VAL A 130 -15.39 -9.60 -0.13
C VAL A 130 -16.56 -9.90 -1.07
N ASP A 131 -17.55 -9.01 -1.18
CA ASP A 131 -18.67 -9.19 -2.10
C ASP A 131 -18.38 -8.75 -3.54
N ALA A 132 -17.20 -8.14 -3.78
CA ALA A 132 -16.79 -7.73 -5.11
C ALA A 132 -16.62 -8.94 -6.05
N ARG A 133 -17.21 -8.81 -7.25
CA ARG A 133 -17.04 -9.77 -8.34
C ARG A 133 -15.59 -9.80 -8.82
N ASP A 134 -15.05 -8.63 -9.13
CA ASP A 134 -13.72 -8.45 -9.69
C ASP A 134 -12.87 -7.68 -8.68
N ILE A 135 -11.70 -8.24 -8.34
CA ILE A 135 -10.68 -7.55 -7.56
C ILE A 135 -9.61 -7.12 -8.56
N HIS A 136 -9.44 -5.83 -8.76
CA HIS A 136 -8.62 -5.31 -9.85
C HIS A 136 -7.16 -5.21 -9.42
N TRP A 137 -6.91 -4.94 -8.14
CA TRP A 137 -5.58 -5.13 -7.58
C TRP A 137 -5.61 -5.56 -6.12
N LEU A 138 -4.59 -6.33 -5.75
CA LEU A 138 -4.27 -6.75 -4.38
C LEU A 138 -2.83 -6.34 -4.07
N LYS A 139 -2.62 -5.54 -3.01
CA LYS A 139 -1.28 -5.24 -2.49
C LYS A 139 -1.03 -6.02 -1.20
N VAL A 140 0.18 -6.56 -1.06
CA VAL A 140 0.69 -7.23 0.13
C VAL A 140 2.02 -6.59 0.52
N ASP A 141 2.02 -5.93 1.68
CA ASP A 141 3.18 -5.25 2.25
C ASP A 141 3.03 -5.33 3.77
N VAL A 142 3.63 -6.35 4.38
CA VAL A 142 3.36 -6.69 5.78
C VAL A 142 4.66 -6.82 6.56
N GLU A 143 5.71 -6.13 6.09
CA GLU A 143 7.01 -5.98 6.73
C GLU A 143 7.63 -7.35 7.13
N GLY A 144 7.69 -8.27 6.16
CA GLY A 144 8.40 -9.55 6.27
C GLY A 144 7.54 -10.80 6.38
N LEU A 145 6.22 -10.68 6.27
CA LEU A 145 5.26 -11.81 6.35
C LEU A 145 4.53 -12.07 5.04
N GLU A 146 5.08 -11.59 3.92
CA GLU A 146 4.44 -11.69 2.59
C GLU A 146 4.22 -13.16 2.22
N LYS A 147 5.14 -14.04 2.63
CA LYS A 147 5.04 -15.48 2.42
C LYS A 147 3.84 -16.07 3.15
N GLU A 148 3.67 -15.77 4.44
CA GLU A 148 2.59 -16.29 5.29
C GLU A 148 1.21 -15.82 4.77
N VAL A 149 1.14 -14.58 4.28
CA VAL A 149 -0.05 -14.05 3.61
C VAL A 149 -0.37 -14.89 2.37
N LEU A 150 0.60 -15.11 1.48
CA LEU A 150 0.41 -15.85 0.23
C LEU A 150 0.16 -17.36 0.46
N GLU A 151 0.78 -17.96 1.48
CA GLU A 151 0.51 -19.33 1.90
C GLU A 151 -0.92 -19.51 2.45
N SER A 152 -1.56 -18.43 2.92
CA SER A 152 -2.95 -18.47 3.41
C SER A 152 -4.01 -18.34 2.29
N TRP A 153 -3.58 -18.25 1.03
CA TRP A 153 -4.44 -18.22 -0.16
C TRP A 153 -4.39 -19.57 -0.89
N GLN A 154 -5.14 -20.56 -0.41
CA GLN A 154 -5.09 -21.93 -0.92
C GLN A 154 -6.30 -22.29 -1.79
N SER A 155 -7.50 -21.98 -1.31
CA SER A 155 -8.77 -22.53 -1.80
C SER A 155 -9.65 -21.51 -2.51
N SER A 156 -9.44 -20.21 -2.29
CA SER A 156 -10.20 -19.16 -2.96
C SER A 156 -9.90 -19.16 -4.46
N SER A 157 -10.98 -19.20 -5.25
CA SER A 157 -10.92 -19.09 -6.71
C SER A 157 -10.85 -17.65 -7.22
N LYS A 158 -10.95 -16.65 -6.33
CA LYS A 158 -10.84 -15.24 -6.73
C LYS A 158 -9.39 -14.92 -7.05
N LEU A 159 -9.13 -14.48 -8.28
CA LEU A 159 -7.82 -14.07 -8.77
C LEU A 159 -7.82 -12.56 -9.04
N PRO A 160 -7.26 -11.73 -8.13
CA PRO A 160 -7.04 -10.32 -8.40
C PRO A 160 -6.31 -10.08 -9.74
N TRP A 161 -6.72 -9.09 -10.51
CA TRP A 161 -6.16 -8.90 -11.86
C TRP A 161 -4.66 -8.59 -11.82
N VAL A 162 -4.26 -7.74 -10.86
CA VAL A 162 -2.86 -7.42 -10.56
C VAL A 162 -2.57 -7.69 -9.08
N VAL A 163 -1.48 -8.41 -8.80
CA VAL A 163 -0.97 -8.61 -7.44
C VAL A 163 0.36 -7.88 -7.30
N VAL A 164 0.47 -7.04 -6.28
CA VAL A 164 1.68 -6.27 -5.93
C VAL A 164 2.17 -6.77 -4.59
N VAL A 165 3.44 -7.18 -4.51
CA VAL A 165 4.02 -7.72 -3.28
C VAL A 165 5.35 -7.05 -3.00
N GLU A 166 5.52 -6.52 -1.79
CA GLU A 166 6.83 -6.03 -1.34
C GLU A 166 7.84 -7.19 -1.40
N SER A 167 8.98 -6.95 -2.05
CA SER A 167 9.89 -8.02 -2.49
C SER A 167 11.32 -7.81 -1.98
N THR A 168 11.50 -6.96 -0.98
CA THR A 168 12.77 -6.77 -0.26
C THR A 168 12.59 -6.99 1.22
N ARG A 169 13.67 -7.30 1.93
CA ARG A 169 13.63 -7.30 3.39
C ARG A 169 13.43 -5.89 3.94
N PRO A 170 12.77 -5.74 5.11
CA PRO A 170 12.55 -4.44 5.75
C PRO A 170 13.82 -3.60 5.79
N MET A 171 13.74 -2.36 5.27
CA MET A 171 14.84 -1.39 5.24
C MET A 171 16.12 -1.92 4.55
N SER A 172 15.99 -2.72 3.49
CA SER A 172 17.09 -3.32 2.73
C SER A 172 16.76 -3.40 1.23
N GLN A 173 17.78 -3.58 0.39
CA GLN A 173 17.62 -3.92 -1.03
C GLN A 173 17.77 -5.44 -1.28
N GLU A 174 17.97 -6.23 -0.22
CA GLU A 174 18.02 -7.68 -0.29
C GLU A 174 16.65 -8.22 -0.69
N LYS A 175 16.58 -8.92 -1.83
CA LYS A 175 15.33 -9.44 -2.38
C LYS A 175 14.81 -10.63 -1.55
N SER A 176 13.51 -10.65 -1.29
CA SER A 176 12.81 -11.71 -0.52
C SER A 176 11.86 -12.57 -1.39
N HIS A 177 11.59 -12.19 -2.64
CA HIS A 177 10.61 -12.89 -3.50
C HIS A 177 10.85 -14.39 -3.69
N GLN A 178 12.09 -14.87 -3.58
CA GLN A 178 12.40 -16.30 -3.69
C GLN A 178 11.68 -17.16 -2.64
N GLU A 179 11.23 -16.54 -1.55
CA GLU A 179 10.53 -17.22 -0.46
C GLU A 179 9.05 -17.51 -0.78
N TRP A 180 8.44 -16.76 -1.71
CA TRP A 180 7.00 -16.81 -1.95
C TRP A 180 6.57 -16.79 -3.43
N GLU A 181 7.42 -16.42 -4.38
CA GLU A 181 7.05 -16.25 -5.81
C GLU A 181 6.43 -17.51 -6.41
N ALA A 182 6.94 -18.69 -6.02
CA ALA A 182 6.40 -19.98 -6.48
C ALA A 182 4.91 -20.16 -6.17
N LEU A 183 4.38 -19.52 -5.11
CA LEU A 183 2.97 -19.57 -4.74
C LEU A 183 2.08 -18.83 -5.74
N LEU A 184 2.53 -17.67 -6.24
CA LEU A 184 1.83 -16.92 -7.28
C LEU A 184 1.94 -17.62 -8.64
N LEU A 185 3.14 -18.10 -8.99
CA LEU A 185 3.36 -18.84 -10.24
C LEU A 185 2.52 -20.12 -10.31
N ALA A 186 2.35 -20.84 -9.18
CA ALA A 186 1.48 -22.01 -9.10
C ALA A 186 0.00 -21.69 -9.36
N LYS A 187 -0.42 -20.45 -9.12
CA LYS A 187 -1.77 -19.94 -9.46
C LYS A 187 -1.88 -19.43 -10.90
N GLY A 188 -0.81 -19.48 -11.68
CA GLY A 188 -0.77 -19.05 -13.08
C GLY A 188 -0.49 -17.56 -13.28
N TYR A 189 -0.14 -16.83 -12.22
CA TYR A 189 0.26 -15.43 -12.36
C TYR A 189 1.55 -15.30 -13.16
N SER A 190 1.63 -14.25 -13.98
CA SER A 190 2.84 -13.89 -14.72
C SER A 190 3.55 -12.72 -14.04
N TYR A 191 4.83 -12.87 -13.73
CA TYR A 191 5.67 -11.75 -13.29
C TYR A 191 5.82 -10.73 -14.43
N VAL A 192 5.56 -9.45 -14.15
CA VAL A 192 5.58 -8.40 -15.18
C VAL A 192 6.52 -7.24 -14.87
N TYR A 193 6.76 -6.89 -13.60
CA TYR A 193 7.55 -5.70 -13.26
C TYR A 193 8.14 -5.76 -11.85
N PHE A 194 9.30 -5.13 -11.68
CA PHE A 194 9.96 -4.90 -10.40
C PHE A 194 10.43 -3.45 -10.34
N ASP A 195 9.95 -2.69 -9.36
CA ASP A 195 10.21 -1.25 -9.23
C ASP A 195 11.43 -0.92 -8.35
N GLY A 196 12.14 -1.94 -7.89
CA GLY A 196 13.24 -1.82 -6.91
C GLY A 196 12.84 -2.19 -5.48
N LEU A 197 11.54 -2.28 -5.19
CA LEU A 197 10.93 -2.57 -3.89
C LEU A 197 9.87 -3.68 -4.03
N ASN A 198 8.85 -3.44 -4.86
CA ASN A 198 7.72 -4.32 -5.12
C ASN A 198 7.87 -5.10 -6.42
N ARG A 199 7.29 -6.31 -6.47
CA ARG A 199 7.06 -7.07 -7.70
C ARG A 199 5.57 -7.08 -8.05
N PHE A 200 5.30 -6.99 -9.33
CA PHE A 200 3.96 -6.98 -9.91
C PHE A 200 3.74 -8.25 -10.70
N TYR A 201 2.55 -8.81 -10.53
CA TYR A 201 2.12 -10.02 -11.19
C TYR A 201 0.73 -9.84 -11.78
N VAL A 202 0.51 -10.34 -12.99
CA VAL A 202 -0.78 -10.26 -13.69
C VAL A 202 -1.45 -11.63 -13.73
N SER A 203 -2.75 -11.65 -13.44
CA SER A 203 -3.59 -12.85 -13.47
C SER A 203 -3.59 -13.49 -14.86
N PRO A 204 -3.66 -14.83 -14.97
CA PRO A 204 -3.81 -15.51 -16.25
C PRO A 204 -5.11 -15.13 -16.99
N GLU A 205 -6.11 -14.61 -16.26
CA GLU A 205 -7.39 -14.16 -16.82
C GLU A 205 -7.30 -12.79 -17.52
N HIS A 206 -6.21 -12.04 -17.26
CA HIS A 206 -6.04 -10.64 -17.68
C HIS A 206 -4.67 -10.38 -18.31
N SER A 207 -4.20 -11.33 -19.14
CA SER A 207 -2.90 -11.24 -19.81
C SER A 207 -2.73 -9.98 -20.68
N GLU A 208 -3.82 -9.36 -21.12
CA GLU A 208 -3.80 -8.08 -21.85
C GLU A 208 -3.21 -6.92 -21.03
N LEU A 209 -3.17 -7.03 -19.70
CA LEU A 209 -2.62 -5.99 -18.83
C LEU A 209 -1.08 -5.98 -18.80
N THR A 210 -0.39 -7.03 -19.26
CA THR A 210 1.07 -7.13 -19.13
C THR A 210 1.80 -6.00 -19.86
N GLU A 211 1.29 -5.55 -21.01
CA GLU A 211 1.93 -4.48 -21.82
C GLU A 211 2.05 -3.15 -21.05
N ALA A 212 1.18 -2.89 -20.06
CA ALA A 212 1.25 -1.69 -19.24
C ALA A 212 2.55 -1.60 -18.40
N PHE A 213 3.21 -2.73 -18.19
CA PHE A 213 4.33 -2.91 -17.29
C PHE A 213 5.71 -2.92 -17.98
N ASP A 214 5.75 -2.70 -19.30
CA ASP A 214 6.98 -2.72 -20.11
C ASP A 214 7.99 -1.62 -19.78
N ALA A 215 7.55 -0.56 -19.09
CA ALA A 215 8.38 0.57 -18.71
C ALA A 215 8.05 1.05 -17.29
N PRO A 216 9.03 1.59 -16.55
CA PRO A 216 8.75 2.26 -15.28
C PRO A 216 7.84 3.49 -15.48
N PRO A 217 7.31 4.08 -14.39
CA PRO A 217 6.64 5.37 -14.43
C PRO A 217 7.49 6.41 -15.17
N ASN A 218 6.88 7.13 -16.09
CA ASN A 218 7.58 8.05 -16.97
C ASN A 218 6.69 9.23 -17.41
N VAL A 219 7.24 10.08 -18.29
CA VAL A 219 6.58 11.32 -18.73
C VAL A 219 5.24 11.11 -19.43
N PHE A 220 4.95 9.91 -19.93
CA PHE A 220 3.69 9.60 -20.61
C PHE A 220 2.53 9.29 -19.65
N ASP A 221 2.80 9.10 -18.37
CA ASP A 221 1.76 8.82 -17.36
C ASP A 221 1.00 10.08 -16.91
N GLY A 222 1.62 11.26 -17.04
CA GLY A 222 0.98 12.55 -16.74
C GLY A 222 0.48 12.69 -15.29
N PHE A 223 1.08 11.93 -14.35
CA PHE A 223 0.78 12.06 -12.93
C PHE A 223 1.49 13.26 -12.30
N VAL A 224 0.96 13.72 -11.17
CA VAL A 224 1.56 14.74 -10.32
C VAL A 224 1.81 14.18 -8.94
N LEU A 225 2.77 14.78 -8.24
CA LEU A 225 3.16 14.39 -6.90
C LEU A 225 2.21 15.01 -5.87
N SER A 226 1.67 14.22 -4.93
CA SER A 226 0.82 14.73 -3.85
C SER A 226 1.54 15.68 -2.89
N GLY A 227 2.86 15.46 -2.70
CA GLY A 227 3.66 16.15 -1.70
C GLY A 227 3.54 15.57 -0.28
N THR A 228 2.76 14.49 -0.10
CA THR A 228 2.52 13.83 1.20
C THR A 228 3.30 12.53 1.39
N ALA A 229 3.79 11.90 0.32
CA ALA A 229 4.60 10.69 0.39
C ALA A 229 5.98 10.96 1.02
N SER A 230 6.55 9.94 1.66
CA SER A 230 7.74 10.07 2.52
C SER A 230 9.07 10.21 1.76
N GLN A 231 9.11 9.91 0.46
CA GLN A 231 10.36 9.81 -0.28
C GLN A 231 11.07 11.17 -0.54
N PRO A 232 12.42 11.18 -0.64
CA PRO A 232 13.19 12.42 -0.79
C PRO A 232 12.90 13.23 -2.06
N PHE A 233 12.43 12.61 -3.14
CA PHE A 233 12.14 13.33 -4.38
C PHE A 233 10.92 14.26 -4.26
N TYR A 234 10.09 14.12 -3.22
CA TYR A 234 9.04 15.07 -2.86
C TYR A 234 9.58 16.32 -2.13
N SER A 235 10.76 16.23 -1.50
CA SER A 235 11.25 17.23 -0.54
C SER A 235 11.39 18.64 -1.11
N LEU A 236 11.90 18.78 -2.34
CA LEU A 236 12.09 20.09 -2.97
C LEU A 236 10.75 20.75 -3.30
N VAL A 237 9.78 19.97 -3.78
CA VAL A 237 8.44 20.46 -4.12
C VAL A 237 7.72 20.89 -2.84
N SER A 238 7.72 20.03 -1.82
CA SER A 238 7.07 20.34 -0.52
C SER A 238 7.76 21.50 0.22
N SER A 239 9.08 21.69 0.02
CA SER A 239 9.80 22.85 0.56
C SER A 239 9.39 24.15 -0.13
N ARG A 240 9.30 24.14 -1.47
CA ARG A 240 8.86 25.32 -2.24
C ARG A 240 7.41 25.69 -1.95
N ALA A 241 6.52 24.71 -1.80
CA ALA A 241 5.13 24.94 -1.43
C ALA A 241 5.01 25.64 -0.07
N ARG A 242 5.67 25.10 0.97
CA ARG A 242 5.72 25.72 2.30
C ARG A 242 6.27 27.15 2.28
N GLN A 243 7.36 27.39 1.55
CA GLN A 243 7.89 28.74 1.40
C GLN A 243 6.91 29.72 0.73
N ALA A 244 6.08 29.25 -0.19
CA ALA A 244 5.07 30.07 -0.84
C ALA A 244 3.91 30.39 0.14
N GLU A 245 3.45 29.40 0.91
CA GLU A 245 2.43 29.57 1.94
C GLU A 245 2.88 30.55 3.04
N ASP A 246 4.11 30.41 3.53
CA ASP A 246 4.68 31.32 4.52
C ASP A 246 4.73 32.77 3.99
N ARG A 247 5.11 32.95 2.72
CA ARG A 247 5.11 34.27 2.08
C ARG A 247 3.71 34.84 1.92
N ALA A 248 2.73 34.02 1.54
CA ALA A 248 1.34 34.43 1.41
C ALA A 248 0.79 34.89 2.77
N LYS A 249 1.02 34.11 3.83
CA LYS A 249 0.61 34.46 5.19
C LYS A 249 1.23 35.78 5.66
N VAL A 250 2.54 35.97 5.44
CA VAL A 250 3.22 37.24 5.77
C VAL A 250 2.65 38.41 4.97
N ALA A 251 2.27 38.20 3.70
CA ALA A 251 1.65 39.24 2.88
C ALA A 251 0.23 39.58 3.37
N GLU A 252 -0.57 38.58 3.75
CA GLU A 252 -1.90 38.75 4.33
C GLU A 252 -1.84 39.50 5.67
N ASP A 253 -0.94 39.11 6.57
CA ASP A 253 -0.73 39.78 7.85
C ASP A 253 -0.34 41.26 7.66
N ARG A 254 0.51 41.55 6.66
CA ARG A 254 0.88 42.93 6.30
C ARG A 254 -0.27 43.73 5.71
N ALA A 255 -1.11 43.10 4.88
CA ALA A 255 -2.28 43.75 4.30
C ALA A 255 -3.29 44.11 5.39
N GLN A 256 -3.58 43.19 6.30
CA GLN A 256 -4.48 43.42 7.44
C GLN A 256 -3.96 44.53 8.37
N GLN A 257 -2.65 44.60 8.60
CA GLN A 257 -2.04 45.69 9.37
C GLN A 257 -2.08 47.05 8.67
N ALA A 258 -2.10 47.07 7.33
CA ALA A 258 -2.21 48.31 6.56
C ALA A 258 -3.65 48.83 6.44
N GLU A 259 -4.65 47.96 6.66
CA GLU A 259 -6.08 48.28 6.65
C GLU A 259 -6.64 48.69 8.04
N ALA A 260 -5.89 48.47 9.12
CA ALA A 260 -6.23 48.82 10.50
C ALA A 260 -5.72 50.21 10.91
#